data_AF-A0A7S2C2E7-F1
#
_entry.id   AF-A0A7S2C2E7-F1
#
_cell.length_a   1.000
_cell.length_b   1.000
_cell.length_c   1.000
_cell.angle_alpha   90.00
_cell.angle_beta   90.00
_cell.angle_gamma   90.00
#
_symmetry.space_group_name_H-M   'P 1'
#
loop_
_entity.id
_entity.type
_entity.pdbx_description
1 polymer ?
#
loop_
_entity_poly.entity_id
_entity_poly.type
_entity_poly.pdbx_seq_one_letter_code
_entity_poly.pdbx_strand_id
1 'polypeptide(L)'
;GASSAASRATGGEGHASHLSLPRFDEECFFQPHARFSFVCAGRRRYCCRRRRQESSDAIYSLLKMVSGVGCFGTELIVLVAIYVERLVKLSPVRLSKDNWRPIVLVALLIASKVFEDIHPWNADYSAILHKALGLSLLHPYA
;
A
#
# COMPACT_ATOMS: atom_id res chain seq x y z
N GLY A 1 65.28 1.27 28.58
CA GLY A 1 63.96 1.48 29.21
C GLY A 1 63.03 0.44 28.66
N ALA A 2 62.64 -0.52 29.50
CA ALA A 2 61.93 -1.73 29.14
C ALA A 2 60.44 -1.48 28.87
N SER A 3 59.88 -2.42 28.12
CA SER A 3 58.47 -2.69 27.83
C SER A 3 57.50 -2.47 28.99
N SER A 4 56.27 -2.08 28.67
CA SER A 4 55.09 -2.53 29.42
C SER A 4 53.90 -2.67 28.49
N ALA A 5 53.53 -3.93 28.26
CA ALA A 5 52.31 -4.35 27.61
C ALA A 5 51.15 -4.26 28.61
N ALA A 6 50.03 -3.67 28.19
CA ALA A 6 48.75 -3.80 28.88
C ALA A 6 47.74 -4.38 27.89
N SER A 7 47.60 -5.70 27.93
CA SER A 7 46.48 -6.41 27.32
C SER A 7 45.19 -6.02 28.05
N ARG A 8 44.18 -5.57 27.31
CA ARG A 8 42.80 -5.55 27.81
C ARG A 8 41.90 -6.21 26.78
N ALA A 9 41.40 -7.36 27.17
CA ALA A 9 40.35 -8.08 26.47
C ALA A 9 39.05 -7.27 26.49
N THR A 10 38.47 -7.06 25.32
CA THR A 10 37.03 -6.79 25.12
C THR A 10 36.73 -7.45 23.78
N GLY A 11 36.19 -8.67 23.78
CA GLY A 11 34.75 -8.83 23.88
C GLY A 11 34.20 -8.77 22.47
N GLY A 12 34.06 -9.94 21.83
CA GLY A 12 33.41 -10.06 20.54
C GLY A 12 31.92 -9.73 20.70
N GLU A 13 31.56 -8.47 20.49
CA GLU A 13 30.17 -8.06 20.34
C GLU A 13 29.81 -8.19 18.87
N GLY A 14 29.27 -9.37 18.54
CA GLY A 14 28.46 -9.56 17.35
C GLY A 14 27.32 -8.54 17.39
N HIS A 15 27.51 -7.44 16.66
CA HIS A 15 26.46 -6.46 16.43
C HIS A 15 25.39 -7.15 15.60
N ALA A 16 24.38 -7.65 16.30
CA ALA A 16 23.09 -7.99 15.75
C ALA A 16 22.67 -6.79 14.89
N SER A 17 22.67 -7.01 13.58
CA SER A 17 22.16 -6.06 12.60
C SER A 17 20.66 -5.98 12.87
N HIS A 18 20.29 -5.05 13.76
CA HIS A 18 18.93 -4.64 13.96
C HIS A 18 18.43 -4.26 12.56
N LEU A 19 17.54 -5.07 11.98
CA LEU A 19 16.87 -4.76 10.72
C LEU A 19 16.09 -3.45 10.93
N SER A 20 16.77 -2.33 10.77
CA SER A 20 16.15 -1.03 10.64
C SER A 20 15.47 -1.05 9.27
N LEU A 21 14.21 -1.51 9.26
CA LEU A 21 13.37 -1.36 8.10
C LEU A 21 13.40 0.12 7.69
N PRO A 22 13.53 0.43 6.38
CA PRO A 22 13.51 1.80 5.90
C PRO A 22 12.31 2.55 6.49
N ARG A 23 12.56 3.76 7.02
CA ARG A 23 11.51 4.66 7.51
C ARG A 23 10.49 4.85 6.38
N PHE A 24 9.21 4.73 6.71
CA PHE A 24 8.14 4.96 5.75
C PHE A 24 8.23 6.41 5.24
N ASP A 25 8.27 6.56 3.92
CA ASP A 25 8.30 7.85 3.24
C ASP A 25 6.98 8.05 2.48
N GLU A 26 6.18 9.00 2.95
CA GLU A 26 4.86 9.32 2.40
C GLU A 26 4.97 9.91 0.99
N GLU A 27 6.06 10.63 0.68
CA GLU A 27 6.24 11.27 -0.63
C GLU A 27 6.53 10.26 -1.75
N CYS A 28 7.14 9.12 -1.41
CA CYS A 28 7.43 8.02 -2.33
C CYS A 28 6.36 6.92 -2.32
N PHE A 29 5.22 7.15 -1.66
CA PHE A 29 4.17 6.14 -1.48
C PHE A 29 3.63 5.59 -2.81
N PHE A 30 3.48 6.47 -3.81
CA PHE A 30 3.15 6.10 -5.18
C PHE A 30 4.37 6.15 -6.08
N GLN A 31 4.62 5.09 -6.85
CA GLN A 31 5.73 5.08 -7.81
C GLN A 31 5.54 6.14 -8.91
N PRO A 32 6.51 7.05 -9.11
CA PRO A 32 6.54 7.90 -10.29
C PRO A 32 6.67 7.01 -11.54
N HIS A 33 5.78 7.14 -12.50
CA HIS A 33 5.90 6.37 -13.74
C HIS A 33 7.12 6.87 -14.53
N ALA A 34 8.01 5.96 -14.91
CA ALA A 34 9.11 6.27 -15.81
C ALA A 34 8.56 6.82 -17.14
N ARG A 35 9.08 7.96 -17.58
CA ARG A 35 8.71 8.61 -18.85
C ARG A 35 9.09 7.68 -20.02
N PHE A 36 8.12 7.08 -20.69
CA PHE A 36 8.37 6.42 -21.97
C PHE A 36 8.33 7.47 -23.09
N SER A 37 9.48 7.70 -23.75
CA SER A 37 9.50 8.43 -25.03
C SER A 37 9.25 7.45 -26.16
N PHE A 38 8.20 7.67 -26.95
CA PHE A 38 8.02 6.98 -28.21
C PHE A 38 8.36 7.94 -29.37
N VAL A 39 9.11 7.43 -30.34
CA VAL A 39 9.35 8.15 -31.59
C VAL A 39 8.30 7.63 -32.58
N CYS A 40 7.32 8.45 -32.92
CA CYS A 40 6.37 8.16 -33.99
C CYS A 40 6.55 9.20 -35.10
N ALA A 41 6.75 8.74 -36.34
CA ALA A 41 6.91 9.58 -37.53
C ALA A 41 8.01 10.65 -37.42
N GLY A 42 9.22 10.26 -36.98
CA GLY A 42 10.40 11.14 -36.98
C GLY A 42 10.35 12.31 -35.98
N ARG A 43 9.25 12.46 -35.22
CA ARG A 43 9.16 13.40 -34.09
C ARG A 43 9.15 12.60 -32.80
N ARG A 44 10.00 13.00 -31.84
CA ARG A 44 9.83 12.60 -30.43
C ARG A 44 8.48 13.14 -29.97
N ARG A 45 7.45 12.31 -30.00
CA ARG A 45 6.21 12.60 -29.29
C ARG A 45 6.41 12.07 -27.89
N TYR A 46 6.64 12.98 -26.96
CA TYR A 46 6.37 12.68 -25.57
C TYR A 46 4.86 12.46 -25.48
N CYS A 47 4.39 11.20 -25.47
CA CYS A 47 3.05 10.88 -25.01
C CYS A 47 3.01 11.09 -23.48
N CYS A 48 3.24 12.33 -23.05
CA CYS A 48 2.99 12.77 -21.70
C CYS A 48 1.48 12.88 -21.56
N ARG A 49 0.77 11.75 -21.48
CA ARG A 49 -0.45 11.74 -20.68
C ARG A 49 0.04 12.09 -19.28
N ARG A 50 -0.04 13.37 -18.91
CA ARG A 50 0.25 13.89 -17.57
C ARG A 50 -0.83 13.28 -16.67
N ARG A 51 -0.70 11.98 -16.40
CA ARG A 51 -1.61 11.23 -15.55
C ARG A 51 -1.42 11.83 -14.17
N ARG A 52 -2.49 12.46 -13.67
CA ARG A 52 -2.56 13.02 -12.32
C ARG A 52 -2.04 11.98 -11.33
N GLN A 53 -1.02 12.35 -10.56
CA GLN A 53 -0.53 11.57 -9.42
C GLN A 53 -1.69 11.47 -8.42
N GLU A 54 -1.99 10.26 -7.95
CA GLU A 54 -2.99 10.06 -6.89
C GLU A 54 -2.31 10.36 -5.54
N SER A 55 -2.99 11.09 -4.65
CA SER A 55 -2.48 11.40 -3.30
C SER A 55 -3.02 10.41 -2.27
N SER A 56 -2.44 10.41 -1.07
CA SER A 56 -2.96 9.69 0.10
C SER A 56 -4.42 10.04 0.40
N ASP A 57 -4.85 11.27 0.07
CA ASP A 57 -6.25 11.70 0.20
C ASP A 57 -7.24 10.85 -0.61
N ALA A 58 -6.82 10.37 -1.79
CA ALA A 58 -7.68 9.53 -2.63
C ALA A 58 -7.95 8.18 -1.96
N ILE A 59 -6.97 7.66 -1.22
CA ILE A 59 -7.08 6.42 -0.45
C ILE A 59 -7.99 6.65 0.75
N TYR A 60 -7.76 7.74 1.48
CA TYR A 60 -8.60 8.10 2.61
C TYR A 60 -10.06 8.32 2.21
N SER A 61 -10.30 9.03 1.10
CA SER A 61 -11.63 9.25 0.56
C SER A 61 -12.32 7.94 0.16
N LEU A 62 -11.58 6.99 -0.42
CA LEU A 62 -12.11 5.67 -0.76
C LEU A 62 -12.48 4.91 0.51
N LEU A 63 -11.59 4.86 1.50
CA LEU A 63 -11.83 4.15 2.76
C LEU A 63 -13.01 4.75 3.51
N LYS A 64 -13.11 6.08 3.58
CA LYS A 64 -14.24 6.79 4.20
C LYS A 64 -15.58 6.50 3.51
N MET A 65 -15.57 6.41 2.18
CA MET A 65 -16.76 6.07 1.41
C MET A 65 -17.20 4.63 1.66
N VAL A 66 -16.28 3.68 1.60
CA VAL A 66 -16.59 2.26 1.82
C VAL A 66 -16.98 2.01 3.28
N SER A 67 -16.29 2.62 4.25
CA SER A 67 -16.64 2.51 5.67
C SER A 67 -18.01 3.09 5.98
N GLY A 68 -18.40 4.18 5.31
CA GLY A 68 -19.75 4.75 5.45
C GLY A 68 -20.86 3.85 4.90
N VAL A 69 -20.60 3.11 3.81
CA VAL A 69 -21.58 2.18 3.22
C VAL A 69 -21.63 0.85 3.97
N GLY A 70 -20.47 0.33 4.39
CA GLY A 70 -20.33 -0.94 5.10
C GLY A 70 -20.43 -0.84 6.62
N CYS A 71 -20.63 0.37 7.17
CA CYS A 71 -20.64 0.66 8.60
C CYS A 71 -19.41 0.13 9.36
N PHE A 72 -18.24 0.12 8.73
CA PHE A 72 -17.00 -0.37 9.33
C PHE A 72 -16.43 0.64 10.34
N GLY A 73 -15.83 0.14 11.41
CA GLY A 73 -15.15 0.93 12.42
C GLY A 73 -13.88 1.63 11.92
N THR A 74 -13.45 2.68 12.62
CA THR A 74 -12.23 3.44 12.28
C THR A 74 -10.95 2.64 12.47
N GLU A 75 -10.95 1.73 13.43
CA GLU A 75 -9.92 0.76 13.72
C GLU A 75 -9.65 -0.15 12.53
N LEU A 76 -10.69 -0.50 11.77
CA LEU A 76 -10.54 -1.25 10.53
C LEU A 76 -9.71 -0.47 9.50
N ILE A 77 -9.98 0.83 9.36
CA ILE A 77 -9.26 1.72 8.44
C ILE A 77 -7.77 1.78 8.80
N VAL A 78 -7.45 1.84 10.10
CA VAL A 78 -6.07 1.82 10.60
C VAL A 78 -5.38 0.50 10.22
N LEU A 79 -6.06 -0.63 10.37
CA LEU A 79 -5.52 -1.94 9.97
C LEU A 79 -5.26 -2.03 8.47
N VAL A 80 -6.15 -1.48 7.63
CA VAL A 80 -5.90 -1.40 6.18
C VAL A 80 -4.64 -0.63 5.86
N ALA A 81 -4.44 0.52 6.50
CA ALA A 81 -3.22 1.31 6.31
C ALA A 81 -1.96 0.51 6.69
N ILE A 82 -2.00 -0.19 7.83
CA ILE A 82 -0.90 -1.06 8.27
C ILE A 82 -0.65 -2.21 7.28
N TYR A 83 -1.70 -2.84 6.76
CA TYR A 83 -1.58 -3.94 5.80
C TYR A 83 -0.98 -3.48 4.46
N VAL A 84 -1.40 -2.31 3.98
CA VAL A 84 -0.82 -1.71 2.76
C VAL A 84 0.64 -1.33 2.98
N GLU A 85 0.97 -0.72 4.12
CA GLU A 85 2.35 -0.39 4.48
C GLU A 85 3.24 -1.65 4.54
N ARG A 86 2.76 -2.70 5.21
CA ARG A 86 3.48 -3.98 5.30
C ARG A 86 3.64 -4.63 3.94
N LEU A 87 2.62 -4.60 3.08
CA LEU A 87 2.73 -5.14 1.72
C LEU A 87 3.84 -4.43 0.94
N VAL A 88 3.85 -3.09 0.94
CA VAL A 88 4.86 -2.30 0.20
C VAL A 88 6.26 -2.50 0.79
N LYS A 89 6.38 -2.70 2.10
CA LYS A 89 7.67 -2.94 2.79
C LYS A 89 8.22 -4.34 2.54
N LEU A 90 7.37 -5.37 2.56
CA LEU A 90 7.79 -6.77 2.51
C LEU A 90 7.79 -7.36 1.10
N SER A 91 7.15 -6.70 0.14
CA SER A 91 7.01 -7.17 -1.23
C SER A 91 7.60 -6.18 -2.25
N PRO A 92 8.08 -6.64 -3.41
CA PRO A 92 8.43 -5.77 -4.53
C PRO A 92 7.21 -5.04 -5.13
N VAL A 93 5.99 -5.31 -4.66
CA VAL A 93 4.78 -4.60 -5.08
C VAL A 93 4.87 -3.13 -4.69
N ARG A 94 4.52 -2.27 -5.64
CA ARG A 94 4.52 -0.81 -5.49
C ARG A 94 3.18 -0.26 -5.90
N LEU A 95 2.72 0.75 -5.18
CA LEU A 95 1.45 1.39 -5.48
C LEU A 95 1.61 2.28 -6.70
N SER A 96 0.81 1.98 -7.70
CA SER A 96 0.65 2.68 -8.96
C SER A 96 -0.82 3.05 -9.12
N LYS A 97 -1.11 4.05 -9.95
CA LYS A 97 -2.45 4.55 -10.22
C LYS A 97 -3.45 3.44 -10.63
N ASP A 98 -2.98 2.39 -11.28
CA ASP A 98 -3.84 1.31 -11.78
C ASP A 98 -4.06 0.18 -10.76
N ASN A 99 -3.18 0.01 -9.76
CA ASN A 99 -3.24 -1.12 -8.82
C ASN A 99 -3.62 -0.73 -7.38
N TRP A 100 -3.54 0.54 -6.99
CA TRP A 100 -3.74 0.92 -5.58
C TRP A 100 -5.15 0.64 -5.09
N ARG A 101 -6.18 0.85 -5.94
CA ARG A 101 -7.58 0.58 -5.58
C ARG A 101 -7.80 -0.90 -5.23
N PRO A 102 -7.50 -1.87 -6.11
CA PRO A 102 -7.69 -3.27 -5.76
C PRO A 102 -6.83 -3.71 -4.57
N ILE A 103 -5.61 -3.18 -4.42
CA ILE A 103 -4.75 -3.49 -3.26
C ILE A 103 -5.40 -3.03 -1.95
N VAL A 104 -5.89 -1.80 -1.90
CA VAL A 104 -6.56 -1.25 -0.71
C VAL A 104 -7.85 -2.01 -0.39
N LEU A 105 -8.62 -2.40 -1.41
CA LEU A 105 -9.85 -3.17 -1.23
C LEU A 105 -9.58 -4.59 -0.71
N VAL A 106 -8.54 -5.25 -1.21
CA VAL A 106 -8.13 -6.57 -0.71
C VAL A 106 -7.64 -6.45 0.73
N ALA A 107 -6.86 -5.41 1.04
CA ALA A 107 -6.42 -5.16 2.41
C ALA A 107 -7.61 -4.88 3.36
N LEU A 108 -8.63 -4.14 2.92
CA LEU A 108 -9.87 -3.91 3.66
C LEU A 108 -10.65 -5.21 3.89
N LEU A 109 -10.77 -6.06 2.88
CA LEU A 109 -11.45 -7.34 2.99
C LEU A 109 -10.76 -8.24 4.02
N ILE A 110 -9.43 -8.37 3.92
CA ILE A 110 -8.64 -9.18 4.85
C ILE A 110 -8.76 -8.60 6.27
N ALA A 111 -8.63 -7.29 6.43
CA ALA A 111 -8.77 -6.63 7.72
C ALA A 111 -10.14 -6.93 8.34
N SER A 112 -11.24 -6.79 7.58
CA SER A 112 -12.59 -7.06 8.12
C SER A 112 -12.76 -8.50 8.58
N LYS A 113 -12.11 -9.46 7.92
CA LYS A 113 -12.22 -10.87 8.30
C LYS A 113 -11.39 -11.23 9.53
N VAL A 114 -10.31 -10.51 9.78
CA VAL A 114 -9.40 -10.78 10.90
C VAL A 114 -9.80 -10.00 12.15
N PHE A 115 -10.36 -8.81 11.98
CA PHE A 115 -10.62 -7.89 13.07
C PHE A 115 -12.05 -7.93 13.60
N GLU A 116 -13.05 -8.07 12.73
CA GLU A 116 -14.45 -8.07 13.16
C GLU A 116 -14.85 -9.45 13.68
N ASP A 117 -15.52 -9.49 14.83
CA ASP A 117 -16.13 -10.73 15.36
C ASP A 117 -17.19 -11.28 14.40
N ILE A 118 -17.89 -10.38 13.70
CA ILE A 118 -18.88 -10.68 12.68
C ILE A 118 -18.50 -9.94 11.40
N HIS A 119 -18.12 -10.67 10.36
CA HIS A 119 -17.72 -10.10 9.09
C HIS A 119 -18.75 -10.38 7.97
N PRO A 120 -18.91 -9.46 7.00
CA PRO A 120 -19.80 -9.68 5.87
C PRO A 120 -19.35 -10.89 5.04
N TRP A 121 -20.31 -11.61 4.45
CA TRP A 121 -19.98 -12.66 3.50
C TRP A 121 -19.44 -12.02 2.21
N ASN A 122 -18.76 -12.80 1.37
CA ASN A 122 -18.21 -12.27 0.11
C ASN A 122 -19.29 -11.62 -0.78
N ALA A 123 -20.53 -12.14 -0.75
CA ALA A 123 -21.66 -11.59 -1.50
C ALA A 123 -22.07 -10.21 -0.98
N ASP A 124 -22.21 -10.06 0.35
CA ASP A 124 -22.53 -8.78 0.99
C ASP A 124 -21.41 -7.76 0.76
N TYR A 125 -20.16 -8.21 0.86
CA TYR A 125 -18.99 -7.39 0.60
C TYR A 125 -18.97 -6.87 -0.84
N SER A 126 -19.30 -7.73 -1.83
CA SER A 126 -19.45 -7.32 -3.23
C SER A 126 -20.54 -6.26 -3.39
N ALA A 127 -21.67 -6.40 -2.69
CA ALA A 127 -22.76 -5.42 -2.73
C ALA A 127 -22.34 -4.06 -2.13
N ILE A 128 -21.61 -4.07 -1.00
CA ILE A 128 -21.04 -2.87 -0.37
C ILE A 128 -20.08 -2.17 -1.33
N LEU A 129 -19.15 -2.90 -1.94
CA LEU A 129 -18.19 -2.35 -2.89
C LEU A 129 -18.86 -1.79 -4.16
N HIS A 130 -19.85 -2.50 -4.69
CA HIS A 130 -20.64 -2.05 -5.83
C HIS A 130 -21.34 -0.72 -5.51
N LYS A 131 -21.98 -0.63 -4.35
CA LYS A 131 -22.69 0.57 -3.90
C LYS A 131 -21.75 1.74 -3.61
N ALA A 132 -20.59 1.49 -3.02
CA ALA A 132 -19.61 2.54 -2.71
C ALA A 132 -18.93 3.06 -3.99
N LEU A 133 -18.39 2.18 -4.82
CA LEU A 133 -17.47 2.58 -5.89
C LEU A 133 -18.14 2.70 -7.27
N GLY A 134 -19.43 2.39 -7.38
CA GLY A 134 -20.09 2.24 -8.68
C GLY A 134 -19.41 1.19 -9.56
N LEU A 135 -18.66 0.27 -8.94
CA LEU A 135 -18.01 -0.82 -9.65
C LEU A 135 -19.09 -1.84 -10.01
N SER A 136 -19.66 -1.69 -11.20
CA SER A 136 -20.46 -2.72 -11.86
C SER A 136 -19.59 -3.91 -12.26
N LEU A 137 -18.97 -4.57 -11.28
CA LEU A 137 -18.37 -5.87 -11.46
C LEU A 137 -19.44 -6.90 -11.10
N LEU A 138 -20.00 -7.53 -12.13
CA LEU A 138 -21.06 -8.55 -12.10
C LEU A 138 -22.48 -7.99 -11.98
N HIS A 139 -23.11 -7.77 -13.13
CA HIS A 139 -24.51 -8.11 -13.29
C HIS A 139 -24.57 -9.65 -13.37
N PRO A 140 -25.18 -10.38 -12.42
CA PRO A 140 -25.29 -11.84 -12.55
C PRO A 140 -26.39 -12.25 -13.53
N TYR A 141 -27.33 -11.36 -13.87
CA TYR A 141 -28.43 -11.63 -14.81
C TYR A 141 -28.91 -10.33 -15.47
N ALA A 142 -28.46 -10.03 -16.68
CA ALA A 142 -29.13 -9.15 -17.64
C ALA A 142 -29.24 -9.92 -18.96
#